data_AF-A0A7X7ZLU6-F1
#
_entry.id   AF-A0A7X7ZLU6-F1
#
_cell.length_a   1.000
_cell.length_b   1.000
_cell.length_c   1.000
_cell.angle_alpha   90.00
_cell.angle_beta   90.00
_cell.angle_gamma   90.00
#
_symmetry.space_group_name_H-M   'P 1'
#
loop_
_entity.id
_entity.type
_entity.pdbx_description
1 polymer ?
#
loop_
_entity_poly.entity_id
_entity_poly.type
_entity_poly.pdbx_seq_one_letter_code
_entity_poly.pdbx_strand_id
1 'polypeptide(L)'
;TVVNNINTIIPRDFVVLDEEPVLSYFYPTSIEVATVKNRAGDERNQNHIVMSESLQQDMENILNHKKSPKLFKVAKKLKEISNIIENGRDEGLDAEKIAEDIEDTLIGFEPGIINVDSDSGNDDGDELTLDQCARCFGKLYRDEEKSTVSLVRKGGGYQSIYILGDERETAYGTKWMEYASKIIIIGATKAELFIKEFGGREITVEKFRYDNRFQILGVDVVGDDGTDRGRGTAQKRNVLEIASAAWNSPDTKTRHPFMVLTGSKKEQESVAKRIPGSIQIRKEREMGMEWTRLSGAPAVLYQNSVISRGLDVDQYNLMFVYGCNFAQPFWSVADPGIAAAIISDETTNSVLRISSTLRTDKETMKLVIMRKDDVGKVKYLSNTRIISESPGNIAKMINALGVAGSIEIDGRSKIESKSIGTNYKQGKAKLIELVAGRDEAFDENEVQSVVERILGFMAEKKRERRKVISTNDIYKSIKTRSGKSIIAHSLQQLYSSGKLVLKTHGKNKNWSLK
;
A
#
# COMPACT_ATOMS: atom_id res chain seq x y z
N THR A 1 -12.06 1.18 -27.61
CA THR A 1 -12.76 0.26 -26.71
C THR A 1 -11.70 -0.42 -25.87
N VAL A 2 -11.74 -0.25 -24.55
CA VAL A 2 -10.80 -0.85 -23.58
C VAL A 2 -10.97 -2.37 -23.64
N VAL A 3 -9.86 -3.12 -23.70
CA VAL A 3 -9.86 -4.57 -23.89
C VAL A 3 -9.42 -5.25 -22.59
N ASN A 4 -10.34 -5.95 -21.93
CA ASN A 4 -10.09 -6.56 -20.62
C ASN A 4 -9.47 -7.97 -20.69
N ASN A 5 -9.24 -8.55 -21.87
CA ASN A 5 -8.65 -9.88 -21.99
C ASN A 5 -7.86 -10.03 -23.31
N ILE A 6 -6.55 -10.27 -23.21
CA ILE A 6 -5.65 -10.31 -24.37
C ILE A 6 -5.97 -11.47 -25.33
N ASN A 7 -6.50 -12.57 -24.77
CA ASN A 7 -6.83 -13.80 -25.51
C ASN A 7 -8.07 -13.66 -26.41
N THR A 8 -8.83 -12.56 -26.28
CA THR A 8 -10.03 -12.29 -27.09
C THR A 8 -9.90 -11.06 -27.97
N ILE A 9 -8.67 -10.50 -28.12
CA ILE A 9 -8.43 -9.38 -29.02
C ILE A 9 -8.65 -9.87 -30.46
N ILE A 10 -9.77 -9.41 -31.04
CA ILE A 10 -10.04 -9.55 -32.46
C ILE A 10 -9.00 -8.72 -33.22
N PRO A 11 -8.35 -9.27 -34.26
CA PRO A 11 -7.46 -8.53 -35.16
C PRO A 11 -8.06 -7.20 -35.62
N ARG A 12 -7.31 -6.09 -35.51
CA ARG A 12 -7.76 -4.73 -35.87
C ARG A 12 -6.59 -3.89 -36.36
N ASP A 13 -6.85 -3.02 -37.34
CA ASP A 13 -5.85 -2.09 -37.88
C ASP A 13 -5.28 -1.12 -36.84
N PHE A 14 -6.10 -0.63 -35.90
CA PHE A 14 -5.69 0.28 -34.84
C PHE A 14 -6.12 -0.23 -33.47
N VAL A 15 -5.15 -0.36 -32.56
CA VAL A 15 -5.36 -0.88 -31.22
C VAL A 15 -4.85 0.13 -30.19
N VAL A 16 -5.72 0.54 -29.27
CA VAL A 16 -5.33 1.32 -28.07
C VAL A 16 -5.54 0.43 -26.87
N LEU A 17 -4.45 0.23 -26.15
CA LEU A 17 -4.38 -0.58 -24.94
C LEU A 17 -4.20 0.42 -23.81
N ASP A 18 -5.34 0.83 -23.28
CA ASP A 18 -5.42 1.45 -21.97
C ASP A 18 -5.34 0.31 -20.96
N GLU A 19 -4.44 0.42 -19.99
CA GLU A 19 -3.93 -0.68 -19.16
C GLU A 19 -2.83 -1.47 -19.89
N GLU A 20 -1.63 -1.56 -19.29
CA GLU A 20 -0.51 -2.37 -19.78
C GLU A 20 -1.03 -3.77 -20.16
N PRO A 21 -1.19 -4.09 -21.45
CA PRO A 21 -2.10 -5.16 -21.90
C PRO A 21 -1.60 -6.57 -21.62
N VAL A 22 -0.55 -6.73 -20.84
CA VAL A 22 0.47 -7.72 -21.18
C VAL A 22 1.14 -8.28 -19.94
N LEU A 23 0.87 -7.78 -18.74
CA LEU A 23 1.64 -8.30 -17.62
C LEU A 23 1.03 -9.59 -17.07
N SER A 24 1.83 -10.64 -17.02
CA SER A 24 1.84 -11.66 -15.96
C SER A 24 1.37 -11.16 -14.58
N TYR A 25 1.51 -9.87 -14.28
CA TYR A 25 0.82 -9.11 -13.23
C TYR A 25 -0.67 -9.38 -13.00
N PHE A 26 -1.45 -9.66 -14.04
CA PHE A 26 -2.90 -9.94 -13.92
C PHE A 26 -3.18 -11.42 -13.65
N TYR A 27 -2.20 -12.27 -13.95
CA TYR A 27 -2.21 -13.72 -13.78
C TYR A 27 -0.82 -14.16 -13.36
N PRO A 28 -0.39 -13.86 -12.12
CA PRO A 28 0.99 -14.08 -11.70
C PRO A 28 1.37 -15.51 -12.06
N THR A 29 2.40 -15.66 -12.89
CA THR A 29 2.94 -16.98 -13.20
C THR A 29 3.66 -17.55 -12.00
N SER A 30 3.90 -16.75 -10.96
CA SER A 30 4.41 -17.24 -9.68
C SER A 30 3.28 -17.72 -8.78
N ILE A 31 3.42 -18.91 -8.19
CA ILE A 31 2.41 -19.55 -7.33
C ILE A 31 2.90 -19.63 -5.88
N GLU A 32 2.03 -19.32 -4.92
CA GLU A 32 2.30 -19.59 -3.50
C GLU A 32 1.97 -21.06 -3.21
N VAL A 33 2.97 -21.86 -2.84
CA VAL A 33 2.76 -23.30 -2.58
C VAL A 33 2.62 -23.62 -1.09
N ALA A 34 3.21 -22.79 -0.23
CA ALA A 34 3.13 -22.98 1.21
C ALA A 34 3.22 -21.68 2.01
N THR A 35 2.68 -21.69 3.23
CA THR A 35 3.00 -20.74 4.30
C THR A 35 3.50 -21.54 5.51
N VAL A 36 4.73 -21.28 5.95
CA VAL A 36 5.40 -22.02 7.03
C VAL A 36 5.90 -21.05 8.09
N LYS A 37 5.91 -21.46 9.35
CA LYS A 37 6.57 -20.76 10.44
C LYS A 37 7.63 -21.66 11.06
N ASN A 38 8.70 -21.04 11.54
CA ASN A 38 9.83 -21.72 12.20
C ASN A 38 9.43 -22.22 13.60
N ARG A 39 8.46 -23.14 13.67
CA ARG A 39 8.04 -23.91 14.83
C ARG A 39 7.29 -25.16 14.37
N ALA A 40 7.84 -26.33 14.70
CA ALA A 40 7.22 -27.63 14.41
C ALA A 40 5.78 -27.71 14.97
N GLY A 41 4.86 -28.26 14.18
CA GLY A 41 3.48 -28.52 14.60
C GLY A 41 2.55 -27.29 14.73
N ASP A 42 2.92 -26.11 14.23
CA ASP A 42 2.00 -24.96 14.19
C ASP A 42 0.85 -25.26 13.21
N GLU A 43 -0.39 -25.33 13.71
CA GLU A 43 -1.60 -25.63 12.92
C GLU A 43 -1.84 -24.63 11.78
N ARG A 44 -1.16 -23.48 11.79
CA ARG A 44 -1.24 -22.46 10.73
C ARG A 44 -0.18 -22.63 9.65
N ASN A 45 0.64 -23.67 9.70
CA ASN A 45 1.42 -24.09 8.53
C ASN A 45 0.45 -24.62 7.47
N GLN A 46 0.52 -24.04 6.28
CA GLN A 46 -0.42 -24.30 5.19
C GLN A 46 0.34 -24.84 3.98
N ASN A 47 -0.15 -25.96 3.46
CA ASN A 47 0.21 -26.47 2.14
C ASN A 47 -0.94 -26.13 1.20
N HIS A 48 -0.75 -25.11 0.35
CA HIS A 48 -1.82 -24.61 -0.52
C HIS A 48 -2.19 -25.62 -1.62
N ILE A 49 -1.30 -26.57 -1.91
CA ILE A 49 -1.58 -27.66 -2.85
C ILE A 49 -2.61 -28.62 -2.25
N VAL A 50 -2.44 -29.03 -0.99
CA VAL A 50 -3.34 -29.96 -0.29
C VAL A 50 -4.66 -29.30 0.11
N MET A 51 -4.62 -28.02 0.47
CA MET A 51 -5.81 -27.26 0.85
C MET A 51 -6.75 -26.97 -0.33
N SER A 52 -6.27 -27.11 -1.57
CA SER A 52 -7.10 -26.93 -2.76
C SER A 52 -7.79 -28.23 -3.16
N GLU A 53 -9.08 -28.34 -2.85
CA GLU A 53 -9.90 -29.50 -3.23
C GLU A 53 -9.96 -29.68 -4.75
N SER A 54 -10.09 -28.57 -5.49
CA SER A 54 -10.14 -28.58 -6.95
C SER A 54 -8.84 -29.09 -7.58
N LEU A 55 -7.70 -28.60 -7.10
CA LEU A 55 -6.38 -29.04 -7.56
C LEU A 55 -6.10 -30.50 -7.22
N GLN A 56 -6.45 -30.94 -6.00
CA GLN A 56 -6.30 -32.34 -5.62
C GLN A 56 -7.12 -33.26 -6.55
N GLN A 57 -8.37 -32.90 -6.82
CA GLN A 57 -9.24 -33.66 -7.70
C GLN A 57 -8.69 -33.75 -9.13
N ASP A 58 -8.16 -32.65 -9.67
CA ASP A 58 -7.55 -32.62 -10.99
C ASP A 58 -6.26 -33.44 -11.06
N MET A 59 -5.41 -33.32 -10.03
CA MET A 59 -4.18 -34.13 -9.92
C MET A 59 -4.49 -35.62 -9.87
N GLU A 60 -5.48 -36.05 -9.09
CA GLU A 60 -5.91 -37.46 -9.04
C GLU A 60 -6.43 -37.94 -10.39
N ASN A 61 -7.25 -37.13 -11.06
CA ASN A 61 -7.78 -37.44 -12.39
C ASN A 61 -6.66 -37.62 -13.44
N ILE A 62 -5.61 -36.81 -13.37
CA ILE A 62 -4.48 -36.89 -14.29
C ILE A 62 -3.57 -38.07 -13.97
N LEU A 63 -3.22 -38.25 -12.69
CA LEU A 63 -2.26 -39.27 -12.25
C LEU A 63 -2.84 -40.69 -12.32
N ASN A 64 -4.10 -40.86 -11.92
CA ASN A 64 -4.73 -42.19 -11.82
C ASN A 64 -5.53 -42.56 -13.07
N HIS A 65 -6.21 -41.57 -13.69
CA HIS A 65 -7.09 -41.81 -14.84
C HIS A 65 -6.50 -41.35 -16.17
N LYS A 66 -5.26 -40.84 -16.19
CA LYS A 66 -4.55 -40.36 -17.39
C LYS A 66 -5.35 -39.35 -18.22
N LYS A 67 -6.29 -38.63 -17.59
CA LYS A 67 -6.98 -37.51 -18.23
C LYS A 67 -5.93 -36.41 -18.48
N SER A 68 -5.90 -35.84 -19.69
CA SER A 68 -4.92 -34.80 -20.08
C SER A 68 -3.44 -35.19 -19.93
N PRO A 69 -2.91 -36.14 -20.75
CA PRO A 69 -1.50 -36.58 -20.71
C PRO A 69 -0.48 -35.43 -20.77
N LYS A 70 -0.83 -34.32 -21.44
CA LYS A 70 -0.02 -33.10 -21.53
C LYS A 70 0.29 -32.44 -20.17
N LEU A 71 -0.55 -32.65 -19.16
CA LEU A 71 -0.37 -32.09 -17.80
C LEU A 71 0.23 -33.10 -16.81
N PHE A 72 0.52 -34.33 -17.24
CA PHE A 72 1.00 -35.38 -16.34
C PHE A 72 2.30 -35.01 -15.63
N LYS A 73 3.25 -34.39 -16.36
CA LYS A 73 4.52 -33.91 -15.77
C LYS A 73 4.28 -32.86 -14.68
N VAL A 74 3.32 -31.95 -14.89
CA VAL A 74 2.94 -30.90 -13.93
C VAL A 74 2.33 -31.53 -12.68
N ALA A 75 1.31 -32.38 -12.85
CA ALA A 75 0.65 -33.05 -11.73
C ALA A 75 1.62 -33.91 -10.90
N LYS A 76 2.54 -34.62 -11.56
CA LYS A 76 3.58 -35.40 -10.88
C LYS A 76 4.51 -34.50 -10.06
N LYS A 77 4.95 -33.38 -10.62
CA LYS A 77 5.83 -32.43 -9.91
C LYS A 77 5.13 -31.75 -8.75
N LEU A 78 3.85 -31.38 -8.88
CA LEU A 78 3.05 -30.86 -7.77
C LEU A 78 2.91 -31.86 -6.63
N LYS A 79 2.74 -33.16 -6.94
CA LYS A 79 2.67 -34.20 -5.91
C LYS A 79 3.99 -34.36 -5.15
N GLU A 80 5.11 -34.30 -5.86
CA GLU A 80 6.45 -34.31 -5.28
C GLU A 80 6.69 -33.11 -4.35
N ILE A 81 6.37 -31.89 -4.81
CA ILE A 81 6.45 -30.66 -4.02
C ILE A 81 5.55 -30.73 -2.79
N SER A 82 4.31 -31.21 -2.95
CA SER A 82 3.39 -31.40 -1.84
C SER A 82 3.95 -32.34 -0.77
N ASN A 83 4.62 -33.42 -1.17
CA ASN A 83 5.23 -34.36 -0.23
C ASN A 83 6.41 -33.72 0.51
N ILE A 84 7.22 -32.90 -0.15
CA ILE A 84 8.31 -32.14 0.49
C ILE A 84 7.76 -31.22 1.57
N ILE A 85 6.66 -30.50 1.28
CA ILE A 85 6.04 -29.59 2.24
C ILE A 85 5.48 -30.34 3.46
N GLU A 86 4.76 -31.45 3.26
CA GLU A 86 4.22 -32.24 4.37
C GLU A 86 5.33 -32.91 5.19
N ASN A 87 6.34 -33.53 4.55
CA ASN A 87 7.47 -34.14 5.25
C ASN A 87 8.25 -33.09 6.05
N GLY A 88 8.54 -31.93 5.45
CA GLY A 88 9.23 -30.85 6.14
C GLY A 88 8.42 -30.30 7.32
N ARG A 89 7.09 -30.28 7.22
CA ARG A 89 6.21 -29.94 8.34
C ARG A 89 6.29 -30.98 9.46
N ASP A 90 6.22 -32.26 9.13
CA ASP A 90 6.26 -33.38 10.09
C ASP A 90 7.62 -33.47 10.81
N GLU A 91 8.69 -33.20 10.08
CA GLU A 91 10.07 -33.16 10.60
C GLU A 91 10.41 -31.83 11.31
N GLY A 92 9.57 -30.81 11.18
CA GLY A 92 9.77 -29.50 11.81
C GLY A 92 10.87 -28.67 11.16
N LEU A 93 11.13 -28.86 9.87
CA LEU A 93 12.07 -28.08 9.08
C LEU A 93 11.59 -26.62 8.96
N ASP A 94 12.54 -25.69 8.82
CA ASP A 94 12.22 -24.30 8.55
C ASP A 94 11.88 -24.05 7.07
N ALA A 95 11.33 -22.86 6.80
CA ALA A 95 10.91 -22.49 5.45
C ALA A 95 12.07 -22.41 4.46
N GLU A 96 13.29 -22.15 4.95
CA GLU A 96 14.50 -22.06 4.12
C GLU A 96 14.86 -23.45 3.60
N LYS A 97 14.88 -24.46 4.47
CA LYS A 97 15.19 -25.82 4.06
C LYS A 97 14.13 -26.40 3.12
N ILE A 98 12.85 -26.19 3.42
CA ILE A 98 11.75 -26.64 2.54
C ILE A 98 11.84 -25.96 1.16
N ALA A 99 12.20 -24.68 1.11
CA ALA A 99 12.37 -23.97 -0.16
C ALA A 99 13.57 -24.49 -0.98
N GLU A 100 14.70 -24.80 -0.33
CA GLU A 100 15.85 -25.46 -0.97
C GLU A 100 15.48 -26.82 -1.57
N ASP A 101 14.79 -27.66 -0.80
CA ASP A 101 14.40 -28.99 -1.28
C ASP A 101 13.43 -28.89 -2.47
N ILE A 102 12.52 -27.89 -2.48
CA ILE A 102 11.66 -27.60 -3.63
C ILE A 102 12.51 -27.14 -4.83
N GLU A 103 13.45 -26.21 -4.64
CA GLU A 103 14.34 -25.71 -5.71
C GLU A 103 15.09 -26.87 -6.38
N ASP A 104 15.65 -27.79 -5.59
CA ASP A 104 16.38 -28.96 -6.09
C ASP A 104 15.51 -29.83 -7.02
N THR A 105 14.23 -30.01 -6.69
CA THR A 105 13.32 -30.78 -7.57
C THR A 105 12.97 -30.06 -8.86
N LEU A 106 13.14 -28.74 -8.92
CA LEU A 106 12.89 -27.93 -10.11
C LEU A 106 14.10 -27.89 -11.03
N ILE A 107 15.31 -28.26 -10.59
CA ILE A 107 16.51 -28.32 -11.42
C ILE A 107 16.28 -29.28 -12.61
N GLY A 108 16.49 -28.78 -13.83
CA GLY A 108 16.29 -29.56 -15.06
C GLY A 108 14.83 -29.95 -15.37
N PHE A 109 13.85 -29.44 -14.59
CA PHE A 109 12.45 -29.71 -14.87
C PHE A 109 11.94 -28.89 -16.06
N GLU A 110 11.58 -29.59 -17.13
CA GLU A 110 11.05 -29.02 -18.36
C GLU A 110 9.73 -29.72 -18.76
N PRO A 111 8.57 -29.14 -18.39
CA PRO A 111 7.27 -29.70 -18.78
C PRO A 111 6.91 -29.38 -20.24
N GLY A 112 7.59 -28.41 -20.86
CA GLY A 112 7.25 -27.84 -22.18
C GLY A 112 6.21 -26.72 -22.09
N ILE A 113 5.92 -26.07 -23.23
CA ILE A 113 4.89 -25.01 -23.30
C ILE A 113 3.51 -25.64 -23.12
N ILE A 114 2.78 -25.19 -22.11
CA ILE A 114 1.41 -25.64 -21.84
C ILE A 114 0.46 -24.48 -22.12
N ASN A 115 -0.24 -24.53 -23.26
CA ASN A 115 -1.36 -23.64 -23.52
C ASN A 115 -2.58 -24.17 -22.76
N VAL A 116 -3.04 -23.35 -21.81
CA VAL A 116 -4.23 -23.59 -21.01
C VAL A 116 -5.33 -22.64 -21.49
N ASP A 117 -6.40 -23.19 -22.04
CA ASP A 117 -7.55 -22.41 -22.52
C ASP A 117 -8.22 -21.71 -21.33
N SER A 118 -8.26 -20.38 -21.36
CA SER A 118 -8.64 -19.52 -20.23
C SER A 118 -10.16 -19.37 -20.04
N ASP A 119 -10.94 -20.42 -20.26
CA ASP A 119 -12.41 -20.37 -20.15
C ASP A 119 -12.94 -20.66 -18.73
N SER A 120 -12.08 -21.01 -17.78
CA SER A 120 -12.45 -21.29 -16.38
C SER A 120 -12.58 -20.00 -15.55
N GLY A 121 -13.67 -19.26 -15.79
CA GLY A 121 -14.08 -18.08 -15.01
C GLY A 121 -14.57 -18.33 -13.59
N ASN A 122 -14.06 -19.35 -12.88
CA ASN A 122 -14.38 -19.57 -11.46
C ASN A 122 -13.25 -19.05 -10.58
N ASP A 123 -13.29 -17.73 -10.42
CA ASP A 123 -12.37 -16.91 -9.64
C ASP A 123 -12.80 -16.91 -8.16
N ASP A 124 -12.83 -18.08 -7.52
CA ASP A 124 -12.82 -18.19 -6.05
C ASP A 124 -11.40 -17.84 -5.60
N GLY A 125 -11.14 -16.52 -5.57
CA GLY A 125 -9.82 -15.91 -5.71
C GLY A 125 -8.80 -16.09 -4.59
N ASP A 126 -8.83 -17.20 -3.84
CA ASP A 126 -7.78 -17.57 -2.87
C ASP A 126 -7.24 -19.02 -3.06
N GLU A 127 -7.88 -19.87 -3.87
CA GLU A 127 -7.48 -21.28 -4.03
C GLU A 127 -6.54 -21.49 -5.24
N LEU A 128 -5.48 -22.30 -5.05
CA LEU A 128 -4.48 -22.58 -6.08
C LEU A 128 -5.02 -23.57 -7.13
N THR A 129 -5.04 -23.21 -8.41
CA THR A 129 -5.60 -24.08 -9.47
C THR A 129 -4.54 -24.75 -10.34
N LEU A 130 -4.91 -25.84 -11.02
CA LEU A 130 -3.99 -26.55 -11.91
C LEU A 130 -3.53 -25.68 -13.08
N ASP A 131 -4.41 -24.83 -13.59
CA ASP A 131 -4.14 -23.89 -14.68
C ASP A 131 -3.06 -22.88 -14.30
N GLN A 132 -3.11 -22.36 -13.07
CA GLN A 132 -2.07 -21.47 -12.54
C GLN A 132 -0.73 -22.20 -12.42
N CYS A 133 -0.72 -23.42 -11.88
CA CYS A 133 0.48 -24.24 -11.75
C CYS A 133 1.09 -24.60 -13.11
N ALA A 134 0.28 -24.95 -14.10
CA ALA A 134 0.73 -25.28 -15.44
C ALA A 134 1.37 -24.07 -16.15
N ARG A 135 0.79 -22.87 -15.96
CA ARG A 135 1.37 -21.62 -16.48
C ARG A 135 2.70 -21.28 -15.82
N CYS A 136 2.78 -21.43 -14.49
CA CYS A 136 4.02 -21.26 -13.73
C CYS A 136 5.12 -22.18 -14.27
N PHE A 137 4.84 -23.48 -14.32
CA PHE A 137 5.84 -24.48 -14.67
C PHE A 137 6.23 -24.46 -16.15
N GLY A 138 5.30 -24.07 -17.04
CA GLY A 138 5.58 -23.92 -18.46
C GLY A 138 6.61 -22.84 -18.77
N LYS A 139 6.84 -21.90 -17.84
CA LYS A 139 7.81 -20.82 -17.94
C LYS A 139 8.47 -20.59 -16.59
N LEU A 140 9.16 -21.58 -16.04
CA LEU A 140 9.89 -21.38 -14.79
C LEU A 140 10.95 -20.29 -14.96
N TYR A 141 11.10 -19.44 -13.95
CA TYR A 141 12.19 -18.50 -13.90
C TYR A 141 13.53 -19.25 -13.81
N ARG A 142 14.44 -18.97 -14.73
CA ARG A 142 15.78 -19.53 -14.76
C ARG A 142 16.78 -18.40 -14.85
N ASP A 143 17.68 -18.34 -13.87
CA ASP A 143 18.79 -17.41 -13.77
C ASP A 143 19.91 -18.11 -13.00
N GLU A 144 21.15 -17.98 -13.46
CA GLU A 144 22.30 -18.70 -12.86
C GLU A 144 22.66 -18.16 -11.47
N GLU A 145 22.27 -16.93 -11.14
CA GLU A 145 22.61 -16.23 -9.90
C GLU A 145 21.41 -16.09 -8.94
N LYS A 146 20.20 -16.45 -9.38
CA LYS A 146 18.95 -16.22 -8.62
C LYS A 146 18.07 -17.46 -8.57
N SER A 147 17.45 -17.67 -7.41
CA SER A 147 16.59 -18.83 -7.12
C SER A 147 15.27 -18.81 -7.89
N THR A 148 14.80 -19.99 -8.31
CA THR A 148 13.46 -20.23 -8.88
C THR A 148 12.38 -20.23 -7.79
N VAL A 149 12.77 -20.42 -6.52
CA VAL A 149 11.91 -20.38 -5.35
C VAL A 149 12.22 -19.14 -4.51
N SER A 150 11.18 -18.42 -4.08
CA SER A 150 11.29 -17.20 -3.29
C SER A 150 10.59 -17.31 -1.95
N LEU A 151 11.24 -16.80 -0.90
CA LEU A 151 10.68 -16.68 0.44
C LEU A 151 10.19 -15.27 0.72
N VAL A 152 8.91 -15.12 1.05
CA VAL A 152 8.31 -13.84 1.41
C VAL A 152 7.92 -13.85 2.88
N ARG A 153 8.51 -12.97 3.68
CA ARG A 153 8.17 -12.83 5.10
C ARG A 153 6.74 -12.29 5.27
N LYS A 154 5.93 -13.00 6.04
CA LYS A 154 4.60 -12.61 6.50
C LYS A 154 4.65 -12.19 7.98
N GLY A 155 3.65 -11.42 8.40
CA GLY A 155 3.52 -10.98 9.80
C GLY A 155 3.36 -12.17 10.75
N GLY A 156 3.90 -12.05 11.97
CA GLY A 156 3.81 -13.12 12.99
C GLY A 156 4.86 -14.22 12.86
N GLY A 157 5.92 -14.00 12.08
CA GLY A 157 7.04 -14.94 11.90
C GLY A 157 6.78 -16.04 10.86
N TYR A 158 5.72 -15.92 10.07
CA TYR A 158 5.44 -16.81 8.95
C TYR A 158 6.26 -16.40 7.71
N GLN A 159 6.58 -17.35 6.85
CA GLN A 159 7.20 -17.17 5.55
C GLN A 159 6.37 -17.92 4.51
N SER A 160 6.11 -17.28 3.38
CA SER A 160 5.49 -17.91 2.23
C SER A 160 6.54 -18.37 1.25
N ILE A 161 6.34 -19.57 0.72
CA ILE A 161 7.18 -20.17 -0.31
C ILE A 161 6.46 -19.99 -1.65
N TYR A 162 7.13 -19.29 -2.56
CA TYR A 162 6.65 -19.07 -3.93
C TYR A 162 7.54 -19.80 -4.93
N ILE A 163 6.94 -20.44 -5.92
CA ILE A 163 7.65 -20.87 -7.13
C ILE A 163 7.48 -19.78 -8.17
N LEU A 164 8.59 -19.35 -8.77
CA LEU A 164 8.64 -18.22 -9.70
C LEU A 164 8.45 -18.69 -11.14
N GLY A 165 7.40 -18.19 -11.78
CA GLY A 165 7.30 -18.20 -13.23
C GLY A 165 7.97 -16.95 -13.81
N ASP A 166 8.63 -17.09 -14.95
CA ASP A 166 9.28 -16.01 -15.68
C ASP A 166 8.25 -15.04 -16.25
N GLU A 167 8.42 -13.77 -15.90
CA GLU A 167 7.53 -12.67 -16.30
C GLU A 167 8.23 -11.65 -17.21
N ARG A 168 9.45 -11.94 -17.68
CA ARG A 168 10.22 -11.02 -18.55
C ARG A 168 9.61 -10.88 -19.93
N GLU A 169 9.02 -11.94 -20.46
CA GLU A 169 8.24 -11.86 -21.69
C GLU A 169 6.98 -11.09 -21.39
N THR A 170 6.83 -9.93 -22.04
CA THR A 170 5.67 -9.12 -21.80
C THR A 170 4.49 -9.84 -22.48
N ALA A 171 4.56 -10.21 -23.75
CA ALA A 171 3.39 -10.69 -24.51
C ALA A 171 3.07 -12.20 -24.39
N TYR A 172 1.82 -12.57 -24.07
CA TYR A 172 1.28 -13.93 -24.24
C TYR A 172 0.21 -13.98 -25.33
N GLY A 173 0.29 -14.96 -26.26
CA GLY A 173 -0.79 -15.26 -27.21
C GLY A 173 -1.04 -14.17 -28.28
N THR A 174 0.01 -13.49 -28.73
CA THR A 174 -0.09 -12.19 -29.42
C THR A 174 -0.17 -12.25 -30.94
N LYS A 175 -0.71 -13.34 -31.49
CA LYS A 175 -0.96 -13.43 -32.94
C LYS A 175 -1.78 -12.24 -33.44
N TRP A 176 -2.68 -11.68 -32.63
CA TRP A 176 -3.49 -10.51 -32.99
C TRP A 176 -2.64 -9.25 -33.30
N MET A 177 -1.43 -9.12 -32.73
CA MET A 177 -0.54 -7.98 -32.97
C MET A 177 0.03 -7.97 -34.38
N GLU A 178 0.23 -9.15 -34.99
CA GLU A 178 0.70 -9.29 -36.38
C GLU A 178 -0.27 -8.65 -37.39
N TYR A 179 -1.54 -8.48 -36.97
CA TYR A 179 -2.59 -7.91 -37.80
C TYR A 179 -2.89 -6.43 -37.49
N ALA A 180 -2.17 -5.82 -36.54
CA ALA A 180 -2.37 -4.42 -36.18
C ALA A 180 -1.38 -3.51 -36.92
N SER A 181 -1.90 -2.55 -37.68
CA SER A 181 -1.07 -1.54 -38.37
C SER A 181 -0.50 -0.49 -37.42
N LYS A 182 -1.17 -0.26 -36.27
CA LYS A 182 -0.73 0.70 -35.25
C LYS A 182 -1.26 0.33 -33.87
N ILE A 183 -0.35 0.30 -32.89
CA ILE A 183 -0.64 -0.01 -31.49
C ILE A 183 -0.24 1.19 -30.63
N ILE A 184 -1.10 1.58 -29.70
CA ILE A 184 -0.79 2.55 -28.64
C ILE A 184 -0.96 1.83 -27.31
N ILE A 185 0.08 1.85 -26.49
CA ILE A 185 0.06 1.28 -25.14
C ILE A 185 0.15 2.44 -24.16
N ILE A 186 -0.77 2.48 -23.20
CA ILE A 186 -0.81 3.47 -22.13
C ILE A 186 -0.45 2.73 -20.84
N GLY A 187 0.77 2.98 -20.35
CA GLY A 187 1.36 2.29 -19.19
C GLY A 187 2.60 3.04 -18.70
N ALA A 188 3.08 2.73 -17.50
CA ALA A 188 4.10 3.57 -16.82
C ALA A 188 5.39 2.82 -16.42
N THR A 189 5.38 1.54 -16.04
CA THR A 189 6.61 0.88 -15.53
C THR A 189 7.34 0.04 -16.57
N LYS A 190 6.70 -0.33 -17.68
CA LYS A 190 7.30 -1.27 -18.65
C LYS A 190 7.39 -0.76 -20.07
N ALA A 191 7.11 0.52 -20.31
CA ALA A 191 7.17 1.12 -21.65
C ALA A 191 8.49 0.80 -22.37
N GLU A 192 9.63 0.85 -21.65
CA GLU A 192 10.94 0.47 -22.18
C GLU A 192 11.03 -1.00 -22.61
N LEU A 193 10.43 -1.93 -21.86
CA LEU A 193 10.37 -3.36 -22.22
C LEU A 193 9.55 -3.55 -23.50
N PHE A 194 8.40 -2.87 -23.63
CA PHE A 194 7.60 -2.91 -24.86
C PHE A 194 8.34 -2.30 -26.04
N ILE A 195 9.02 -1.17 -25.85
CA ILE A 195 9.81 -0.52 -26.91
C ILE A 195 10.92 -1.45 -27.38
N LYS A 196 11.61 -2.13 -26.45
CA LYS A 196 12.66 -3.09 -26.76
C LYS A 196 12.11 -4.34 -27.47
N GLU A 197 10.97 -4.86 -27.03
CA GLU A 197 10.38 -6.09 -27.57
C GLU A 197 9.73 -5.88 -28.95
N PHE A 198 9.05 -4.74 -29.16
CA PHE A 198 8.23 -4.52 -30.35
C PHE A 198 8.76 -3.46 -31.32
N GLY A 199 9.75 -2.66 -30.91
CA GLY A 199 10.22 -1.52 -31.71
C GLY A 199 9.18 -0.39 -31.72
N GLY A 200 9.41 0.66 -30.94
CA GLY A 200 8.45 1.75 -30.79
C GLY A 200 9.07 3.06 -30.33
N ARG A 201 8.21 4.02 -29.99
CA ARG A 201 8.61 5.30 -29.37
C ARG A 201 7.85 5.50 -28.07
N GLU A 202 8.53 6.02 -27.08
CA GLU A 202 7.91 6.46 -25.83
C GLU A 202 7.32 7.86 -25.97
N ILE A 203 6.21 8.12 -25.29
CA ILE A 203 5.70 9.47 -25.03
C ILE A 203 5.43 9.57 -23.53
N THR A 204 6.27 10.30 -22.82
CA THR A 204 6.16 10.49 -21.37
C THR A 204 5.18 11.62 -21.04
N VAL A 205 4.24 11.36 -20.12
CA VAL A 205 3.34 12.40 -19.57
C VAL A 205 3.95 12.95 -18.29
N GLU A 206 4.56 14.14 -18.36
CA GLU A 206 5.30 14.71 -17.23
C GLU A 206 4.40 15.25 -16.09
N LYS A 207 3.17 15.64 -16.41
CA LYS A 207 2.29 16.28 -15.44
C LYS A 207 0.85 15.79 -15.53
N PHE A 208 0.31 15.43 -14.37
CA PHE A 208 -1.12 15.14 -14.24
C PHE A 208 -1.94 16.43 -14.29
N ARG A 209 -2.94 16.47 -15.17
CA ARG A 209 -3.77 17.67 -15.44
C ARG A 209 -4.40 18.27 -14.17
N TYR A 210 -4.79 17.42 -13.21
CA TYR A 210 -5.48 17.84 -11.99
C TYR A 210 -4.60 17.83 -10.74
N ASP A 211 -3.27 17.80 -10.88
CA ASP A 211 -2.32 17.82 -9.76
C ASP A 211 -2.61 18.93 -8.73
N ASN A 212 -2.98 20.12 -9.20
CA ASN A 212 -3.30 21.26 -8.34
C ASN A 212 -4.49 21.04 -7.39
N ARG A 213 -5.34 20.03 -7.64
CA ARG A 213 -6.49 19.68 -6.80
C ARG A 213 -6.13 18.71 -5.68
N PHE A 214 -5.05 17.96 -5.84
CA PHE A 214 -4.59 16.99 -4.86
C PHE A 214 -3.71 17.64 -3.79
N GLN A 215 -3.84 17.19 -2.56
CA GLN A 215 -2.89 17.42 -1.48
C GLN A 215 -2.57 16.07 -0.85
N ILE A 216 -1.28 15.77 -0.67
CA ILE A 216 -0.81 14.57 0.01
C ILE A 216 -0.31 14.96 1.40
N LEU A 217 -0.85 14.33 2.43
CA LEU A 217 -0.37 14.42 3.80
C LEU A 217 0.37 13.13 4.16
N GLY A 218 1.70 13.21 4.20
CA GLY A 218 2.57 12.17 4.72
C GLY A 218 2.61 12.21 6.24
N VAL A 219 2.03 11.21 6.87
CA VAL A 219 1.97 11.08 8.34
C VAL A 219 3.27 10.49 8.84
N ASP A 220 3.92 11.23 9.73
CA ASP A 220 5.10 10.80 10.48
C ASP A 220 4.74 10.53 11.95
N VAL A 221 5.69 10.02 12.71
CA VAL A 221 5.54 9.79 14.16
C VAL A 221 5.83 11.08 14.93
N VAL A 222 5.10 11.31 16.02
CA VAL A 222 5.34 12.44 16.93
C VAL A 222 6.55 12.13 17.80
N GLY A 223 7.61 12.93 17.68
CA GLY A 223 8.84 12.76 18.47
C GLY A 223 9.93 11.91 17.79
N ASP A 224 11.06 11.78 18.48
CA ASP A 224 12.25 11.08 17.99
C ASP A 224 12.27 9.65 18.55
N ASP A 225 11.38 8.81 18.03
CA ASP A 225 11.28 7.40 18.44
C ASP A 225 12.43 6.62 17.80
N GLY A 226 13.43 6.30 18.62
CA GLY A 226 14.68 5.67 18.20
C GLY A 226 14.52 4.40 17.33
N THR A 227 15.51 4.24 16.45
CA THR A 227 15.72 3.16 15.45
C THR A 227 14.62 3.00 14.39
N ASP A 228 15.02 3.09 13.12
CA ASP A 228 14.16 3.04 11.93
C ASP A 228 13.22 1.82 11.85
N ARG A 229 13.53 0.73 12.55
CA ARG A 229 12.80 -0.55 12.46
C ARG A 229 11.35 -0.50 12.97
N GLY A 230 10.97 0.50 13.77
CA GLY A 230 9.60 0.66 14.29
C GLY A 230 8.77 1.76 13.64
N ARG A 231 9.41 2.69 12.94
CA ARG A 231 8.80 3.94 12.47
C ARG A 231 7.73 3.71 11.42
N GLY A 232 8.01 2.89 10.40
CA GLY A 232 7.05 2.60 9.32
C GLY A 232 5.79 1.88 9.81
N THR A 233 5.90 1.06 10.85
CA THR A 233 4.74 0.41 11.51
C THR A 233 3.93 1.41 12.31
N ALA A 234 4.59 2.32 13.03
CA ALA A 234 3.91 3.39 13.76
C ALA A 234 3.19 4.38 12.82
N GLN A 235 3.84 4.80 11.72
CA GLN A 235 3.19 5.61 10.67
C GLN A 235 1.96 4.90 10.10
N LYS A 236 2.07 3.59 9.80
CA LYS A 236 0.95 2.77 9.31
C LYS A 236 -0.23 2.76 10.29
N ARG A 237 0.07 2.58 11.58
CA ARG A 237 -0.93 2.61 12.65
C ARG A 237 -1.58 4.00 12.73
N ASN A 238 -0.79 5.07 12.69
CA ASN A 238 -1.31 6.44 12.76
C ASN A 238 -2.30 6.73 11.62
N VAL A 239 -2.02 6.32 10.37
CA VAL A 239 -2.96 6.49 9.25
C VAL A 239 -4.33 5.85 9.55
N LEU A 240 -4.33 4.63 10.09
CA LEU A 240 -5.57 3.93 10.45
C LEU A 240 -6.30 4.58 11.63
N GLU A 241 -5.56 5.05 12.64
CA GLU A 241 -6.13 5.78 13.78
C GLU A 241 -6.76 7.10 13.34
N ILE A 242 -6.15 7.82 12.39
CA ILE A 242 -6.73 9.03 11.79
C ILE A 242 -8.02 8.68 11.06
N ALA A 243 -8.03 7.63 10.23
CA ALA A 243 -9.23 7.21 9.48
C ALA A 243 -10.38 6.82 10.43
N SER A 244 -10.08 6.06 11.48
CA SER A 244 -11.05 5.67 12.51
C SER A 244 -11.60 6.88 13.27
N ALA A 245 -10.74 7.83 13.64
CA ALA A 245 -11.14 9.06 14.32
C ALA A 245 -11.90 10.03 13.41
N ALA A 246 -11.61 10.06 12.10
CA ALA A 246 -12.36 10.86 11.13
C ALA A 246 -13.78 10.33 10.92
N TRP A 247 -13.98 9.01 11.03
CA TRP A 247 -15.28 8.37 10.87
C TRP A 247 -16.30 8.74 11.95
N ASN A 248 -15.86 8.95 13.20
CA ASN A 248 -16.70 9.48 14.29
C ASN A 248 -18.00 8.69 14.58
N SER A 249 -17.94 7.35 14.56
CA SER A 249 -19.02 6.39 14.88
C SER A 249 -20.16 6.29 13.83
N PRO A 250 -20.61 5.07 13.49
CA PRO A 250 -21.73 4.85 12.55
C PRO A 250 -23.07 5.42 13.02
N ASP A 251 -23.23 5.74 14.32
CA ASP A 251 -24.49 6.22 14.90
C ASP A 251 -24.70 7.73 14.77
N THR A 252 -23.78 8.43 14.11
CA THR A 252 -23.92 9.87 13.85
C THR A 252 -24.90 10.12 12.70
N LYS A 253 -25.78 11.12 12.87
CA LYS A 253 -26.69 11.57 11.81
C LYS A 253 -25.95 12.11 10.60
N THR A 254 -24.79 12.73 10.82
CA THR A 254 -23.93 13.29 9.78
C THR A 254 -22.71 12.40 9.59
N ARG A 255 -22.52 11.89 8.38
CA ARG A 255 -21.44 10.98 8.00
C ARG A 255 -20.53 11.61 6.96
N HIS A 256 -19.25 11.25 7.01
CA HIS A 256 -18.22 11.76 6.10
C HIS A 256 -17.63 10.61 5.28
N PRO A 257 -18.06 10.41 4.02
CA PRO A 257 -17.61 9.28 3.22
C PRO A 257 -16.15 9.44 2.78
N PHE A 258 -15.36 8.39 2.94
CA PHE A 258 -13.96 8.34 2.50
C PHE A 258 -13.56 6.96 2.03
N MET A 259 -12.41 6.87 1.37
CA MET A 259 -11.83 5.61 0.92
C MET A 259 -10.63 5.22 1.77
N VAL A 260 -10.39 3.92 1.93
CA VAL A 260 -9.18 3.37 2.52
C VAL A 260 -8.56 2.38 1.54
N LEU A 261 -7.37 2.71 1.04
CA LEU A 261 -6.56 1.84 0.20
C LEU A 261 -5.65 0.98 1.09
N THR A 262 -5.74 -0.33 0.94
CA THR A 262 -4.91 -1.31 1.63
C THR A 262 -4.03 -2.06 0.64
N GLY A 263 -2.96 -2.73 1.11
CA GLY A 263 -2.08 -3.45 0.19
C GLY A 263 -2.63 -4.81 -0.24
N SER A 264 -3.48 -5.44 0.55
CA SER A 264 -3.98 -6.79 0.27
C SER A 264 -5.39 -7.02 0.81
N LYS A 265 -6.06 -8.07 0.29
CA LYS A 265 -7.37 -8.53 0.78
C LYS A 265 -7.39 -8.78 2.29
N LYS A 266 -6.33 -9.39 2.83
CA LYS A 266 -6.18 -9.60 4.28
C LYS A 266 -6.09 -8.28 5.05
N GLU A 267 -5.39 -7.28 4.50
CA GLU A 267 -5.35 -5.95 5.11
C GLU A 267 -6.71 -5.24 5.03
N GLN A 268 -7.43 -5.36 3.91
CA GLN A 268 -8.80 -4.86 3.76
C GLN A 268 -9.71 -5.43 4.86
N GLU A 269 -9.69 -6.74 5.08
CA GLU A 269 -10.49 -7.38 6.15
C GLU A 269 -10.09 -6.88 7.55
N SER A 270 -8.79 -6.76 7.81
CA SER A 270 -8.29 -6.25 9.10
C SER A 270 -8.67 -4.79 9.34
N VAL A 271 -8.66 -3.96 8.30
CA VAL A 271 -9.05 -2.55 8.38
C VAL A 271 -10.55 -2.43 8.57
N ALA A 272 -11.34 -3.21 7.85
CA ALA A 272 -12.79 -3.21 7.97
C ALA A 272 -13.27 -3.56 9.39
N LYS A 273 -12.58 -4.51 10.05
CA LYS A 273 -12.83 -4.84 11.47
C LYS A 273 -12.54 -3.68 12.44
N ARG A 274 -11.63 -2.77 12.07
CA ARG A 274 -11.20 -1.62 12.91
C ARG A 274 -11.95 -0.33 12.61
N ILE A 275 -12.67 -0.26 11.50
CA ILE A 275 -13.55 0.85 11.12
C ILE A 275 -14.99 0.30 11.03
N PRO A 276 -15.73 0.25 12.15
CA PRO A 276 -17.07 -0.32 12.18
C PRO A 276 -18.01 0.37 11.19
N GLY A 277 -18.77 -0.40 10.42
CA GLY A 277 -19.69 0.11 9.40
C GLY A 277 -19.05 0.44 8.06
N SER A 278 -17.75 0.16 7.87
CA SER A 278 -17.10 0.25 6.56
C SER A 278 -17.52 -0.88 5.62
N ILE A 279 -17.47 -0.61 4.33
CA ILE A 279 -17.85 -1.54 3.26
C ILE A 279 -16.58 -2.03 2.54
N GLN A 280 -16.42 -3.34 2.42
CA GLN A 280 -15.31 -3.96 1.68
C GLN A 280 -15.63 -4.00 0.19
N ILE A 281 -14.88 -3.25 -0.61
CA ILE A 281 -15.04 -3.19 -2.05
C ILE A 281 -14.32 -4.39 -2.70
N ARG A 282 -15.07 -5.20 -3.46
CA ARG A 282 -14.52 -6.41 -4.13
C ARG A 282 -14.60 -6.36 -5.66
N LYS A 283 -15.78 -6.09 -6.24
CA LYS A 283 -15.98 -5.95 -7.69
C LYS A 283 -17.11 -4.93 -7.96
N GLU A 284 -17.12 -3.83 -7.21
CA GLU A 284 -18.18 -2.81 -7.31
C GLU A 284 -18.07 -2.03 -8.63
N ARG A 285 -19.23 -1.79 -9.26
CA ARG A 285 -19.35 -0.89 -10.41
C ARG A 285 -19.59 0.56 -9.94
N GLU A 286 -19.56 1.51 -10.86
CA GLU A 286 -19.78 2.94 -10.60
C GLU A 286 -21.00 3.21 -9.70
N MET A 287 -22.14 2.60 -10.01
CA MET A 287 -23.36 2.73 -9.20
C MET A 287 -23.18 2.18 -7.78
N GLY A 288 -22.50 1.05 -7.61
CA GLY A 288 -22.25 0.46 -6.29
C GLY A 288 -21.36 1.36 -5.43
N MET A 289 -20.36 2.01 -6.04
CA MET A 289 -19.52 3.00 -5.38
C MET A 289 -20.32 4.25 -5.00
N GLU A 290 -21.23 4.71 -5.85
CA GLU A 290 -22.11 5.84 -5.53
C GLU A 290 -23.09 5.52 -4.41
N TRP A 291 -23.70 4.33 -4.40
CA TRP A 291 -24.53 3.87 -3.28
C TRP A 291 -23.75 3.77 -1.98
N THR A 292 -22.51 3.26 -2.04
CA THR A 292 -21.62 3.21 -0.90
C THR A 292 -21.34 4.61 -0.36
N ARG A 293 -21.05 5.58 -1.24
CA ARG A 293 -20.86 6.98 -0.83
C ARG A 293 -22.12 7.58 -0.20
N LEU A 294 -23.28 7.37 -0.81
CA LEU A 294 -24.57 7.89 -0.34
C LEU A 294 -24.97 7.26 1.01
N SER A 295 -24.53 6.05 1.34
CA SER A 295 -24.72 5.50 2.69
C SER A 295 -23.89 6.23 3.77
N GLY A 296 -22.96 7.09 3.33
CA GLY A 296 -21.97 7.74 4.17
C GLY A 296 -20.86 6.81 4.65
N ALA A 297 -20.90 5.51 4.35
CA ALA A 297 -19.93 4.54 4.85
C ALA A 297 -18.52 4.71 4.26
N PRO A 298 -17.46 4.42 5.04
CA PRO A 298 -16.11 4.29 4.51
C PRO A 298 -16.01 3.11 3.54
N ALA A 299 -15.39 3.31 2.39
CA ALA A 299 -15.11 2.25 1.42
C ALA A 299 -13.68 1.75 1.60
N VAL A 300 -13.48 0.47 1.91
CA VAL A 300 -12.15 -0.14 2.02
C VAL A 300 -11.89 -0.96 0.77
N LEU A 301 -10.83 -0.66 0.04
CA LEU A 301 -10.34 -1.46 -1.08
C LEU A 301 -8.92 -1.91 -0.81
N TYR A 302 -8.46 -2.90 -1.58
CA TYR A 302 -7.07 -3.27 -1.63
C TYR A 302 -6.50 -3.05 -3.02
N GLN A 303 -5.20 -2.83 -3.08
CA GLN A 303 -4.44 -2.85 -4.32
C GLN A 303 -4.50 -4.27 -4.88
N ASN A 304 -5.32 -4.45 -5.89
CA ASN A 304 -5.16 -5.52 -6.84
C ASN A 304 -5.39 -4.93 -8.23
N SER A 305 -4.62 -5.40 -9.20
CA SER A 305 -4.57 -4.95 -10.59
C SER A 305 -5.93 -4.69 -11.25
N VAL A 306 -6.96 -5.39 -10.79
CA VAL A 306 -8.35 -5.32 -11.29
C VAL A 306 -9.18 -4.26 -10.56
N ILE A 307 -9.13 -4.21 -9.22
CA ILE A 307 -9.92 -3.24 -8.42
C ILE A 307 -9.19 -1.91 -8.34
N SER A 308 -7.87 -1.79 -8.45
CA SER A 308 -7.18 -0.49 -8.35
C SER A 308 -7.33 0.38 -9.61
N ARG A 309 -7.48 -0.23 -10.79
CA ARG A 309 -7.34 0.47 -12.09
C ARG A 309 -8.67 0.77 -12.82
N GLY A 310 -9.72 -0.02 -12.66
CA GLY A 310 -10.85 -0.01 -13.62
C GLY A 310 -12.07 0.88 -13.34
N LEU A 311 -12.03 1.83 -12.39
CA LEU A 311 -13.22 2.65 -12.09
C LEU A 311 -12.87 4.01 -11.49
N ASP A 312 -13.02 5.11 -12.19
CA ASP A 312 -12.93 6.42 -11.55
C ASP A 312 -14.04 6.60 -10.52
N VAL A 313 -13.69 7.07 -9.33
CA VAL A 313 -14.60 7.28 -8.19
C VAL A 313 -14.54 8.72 -7.71
N ASP A 314 -14.79 9.62 -8.66
CA ASP A 314 -14.69 11.07 -8.46
C ASP A 314 -15.66 11.66 -7.43
N GLN A 315 -16.62 10.85 -7.01
CA GLN A 315 -17.57 11.15 -5.94
C GLN A 315 -16.92 11.18 -4.55
N TYR A 316 -15.74 10.58 -4.38
CA TYR A 316 -14.94 10.68 -3.16
C TYR A 316 -13.87 11.77 -3.29
N ASN A 317 -13.53 12.40 -2.16
CA ASN A 317 -12.51 13.45 -2.08
C ASN A 317 -11.42 13.16 -1.04
N LEU A 318 -11.61 12.14 -0.19
CA LEU A 318 -10.72 11.80 0.90
C LEU A 318 -10.32 10.33 0.78
N MET A 319 -9.01 10.07 0.76
CA MET A 319 -8.46 8.72 0.74
C MET A 319 -7.37 8.56 1.80
N PHE A 320 -7.44 7.46 2.55
CA PHE A 320 -6.40 6.99 3.45
C PHE A 320 -5.66 5.83 2.81
N VAL A 321 -4.35 5.95 2.61
CA VAL A 321 -3.52 4.86 2.10
C VAL A 321 -2.84 4.17 3.27
N TYR A 322 -3.45 3.07 3.70
CA TYR A 322 -2.98 2.23 4.80
C TYR A 322 -1.78 1.37 4.41
N GLY A 323 -1.74 0.89 3.17
CA GLY A 323 -0.68 0.02 2.68
C GLY A 323 -0.48 0.14 1.18
N CYS A 324 0.78 0.21 0.76
CA CYS A 324 1.22 0.23 -0.63
C CYS A 324 1.99 -1.07 -0.95
N ASN A 325 1.37 -2.22 -0.64
CA ASN A 325 2.02 -3.53 -0.72
C ASN A 325 1.37 -4.33 -1.84
N PHE A 326 1.84 -4.13 -3.07
CA PHE A 326 1.51 -5.03 -4.17
C PHE A 326 2.70 -5.97 -4.39
N ALA A 327 2.56 -7.24 -4.02
CA ALA A 327 3.66 -8.20 -4.11
C ALA A 327 3.51 -9.04 -5.39
N GLN A 328 4.35 -8.78 -6.38
CA GLN A 328 4.76 -9.83 -7.30
C GLN A 328 6.09 -10.41 -6.79
N PRO A 329 6.13 -11.70 -6.42
CA PRO A 329 7.36 -12.31 -5.93
C PRO A 329 8.43 -12.34 -7.03
N PHE A 330 8.05 -12.50 -8.31
CA PHE A 330 8.99 -12.53 -9.44
C PHE A 330 9.88 -11.28 -9.53
N TRP A 331 9.30 -10.10 -9.76
CA TRP A 331 10.10 -8.88 -9.97
C TRP A 331 10.89 -8.50 -8.71
N SER A 332 10.38 -8.83 -7.53
CA SER A 332 11.13 -8.60 -6.28
C SER A 332 12.46 -9.37 -6.26
N VAL A 333 12.56 -10.50 -6.98
CA VAL A 333 13.79 -11.30 -7.13
C VAL A 333 14.53 -10.92 -8.41
N ALA A 334 13.84 -10.87 -9.55
CA ALA A 334 14.43 -10.64 -10.87
C ALA A 334 14.98 -9.21 -11.03
N ASP A 335 14.25 -8.18 -10.57
CA ASP A 335 14.67 -6.79 -10.62
C ASP A 335 13.89 -5.93 -9.58
N PRO A 336 14.49 -5.67 -8.40
CA PRO A 336 13.86 -4.85 -7.36
C PRO A 336 13.49 -3.43 -7.81
N GLY A 337 14.18 -2.88 -8.82
CA GLY A 337 13.87 -1.57 -9.40
C GLY A 337 12.54 -1.59 -10.15
N ILE A 338 12.34 -2.59 -11.00
CA ILE A 338 11.05 -2.83 -11.69
C ILE A 338 9.95 -3.10 -10.67
N ALA A 339 10.21 -3.90 -9.63
CA ALA A 339 9.22 -4.15 -8.56
C ALA A 339 8.79 -2.85 -7.86
N ALA A 340 9.74 -1.98 -7.53
CA ALA A 340 9.46 -0.70 -6.89
C ALA A 340 8.64 0.23 -7.80
N ALA A 341 8.94 0.25 -9.10
CA ALA A 341 8.19 1.02 -10.09
C ALA A 341 6.75 0.50 -10.25
N ILE A 342 6.54 -0.82 -10.32
CA ILE A 342 5.20 -1.44 -10.38
C ILE A 342 4.36 -1.02 -9.17
N ILE A 343 4.93 -1.12 -7.96
CA ILE A 343 4.27 -0.68 -6.73
C ILE A 343 3.92 0.81 -6.79
N SER A 344 4.83 1.63 -7.36
CA SER A 344 4.62 3.06 -7.52
C SER A 344 3.44 3.36 -8.45
N ASP A 345 3.37 2.68 -9.59
CA ASP A 345 2.28 2.85 -10.56
C ASP A 345 0.94 2.44 -9.98
N GLU A 346 0.89 1.30 -9.31
CA GLU A 346 -0.31 0.84 -8.62
C GLU A 346 -0.82 1.79 -7.57
N THR A 347 0.12 2.29 -6.77
CA THR A 347 -0.20 3.27 -5.73
C THR A 347 -0.69 4.56 -6.36
N THR A 348 -0.04 5.01 -7.42
CA THR A 348 -0.41 6.22 -8.15
C THR A 348 -1.80 6.08 -8.77
N ASN A 349 -2.08 5.02 -9.52
CA ASN A 349 -3.38 4.77 -10.15
C ASN A 349 -4.50 4.65 -9.10
N SER A 350 -4.24 3.91 -8.01
CA SER A 350 -5.20 3.79 -6.91
C SER A 350 -5.53 5.14 -6.28
N VAL A 351 -4.53 6.01 -6.11
CA VAL A 351 -4.68 7.36 -5.54
C VAL A 351 -5.40 8.30 -6.51
N LEU A 352 -5.04 8.27 -7.80
CA LEU A 352 -5.63 9.13 -8.82
C LEU A 352 -7.08 8.76 -9.14
N ARG A 353 -7.58 7.63 -8.64
CA ARG A 353 -8.95 7.18 -8.83
C ARG A 353 -10.03 8.13 -8.33
N ILE A 354 -9.72 8.95 -7.32
CA ILE A 354 -10.64 10.00 -6.84
C ILE A 354 -10.56 11.29 -7.67
N SER A 355 -9.78 11.29 -8.77
CA SER A 355 -9.65 12.45 -9.65
C SER A 355 -10.96 12.79 -10.34
N SER A 356 -11.11 14.05 -10.74
CA SER A 356 -12.31 14.51 -11.43
C SER A 356 -12.39 13.93 -12.84
N THR A 357 -13.54 13.35 -13.18
CA THR A 357 -13.85 13.03 -14.57
C THR A 357 -14.43 14.24 -15.29
N LEU A 358 -14.36 14.27 -16.62
CA LEU A 358 -14.97 15.35 -17.42
C LEU A 358 -16.49 15.43 -17.24
N ARG A 359 -17.14 14.35 -16.79
CA ARG A 359 -18.59 14.27 -16.58
C ARG A 359 -19.02 14.98 -15.30
N THR A 360 -18.16 14.97 -14.29
CA THR A 360 -18.45 15.43 -12.92
C THR A 360 -17.28 16.23 -12.37
N ASP A 361 -16.85 17.24 -13.13
CA ASP A 361 -15.86 18.20 -12.65
C ASP A 361 -16.45 19.09 -11.56
N LYS A 362 -16.16 18.75 -10.31
CA LYS A 362 -16.68 19.42 -9.11
C LYS A 362 -15.74 20.48 -8.53
N GLU A 363 -14.56 20.70 -9.13
CA GLU A 363 -13.48 21.55 -8.58
C GLU A 363 -13.16 21.30 -7.08
N THR A 364 -13.45 20.12 -6.56
CA THR A 364 -13.23 19.79 -5.15
C THR A 364 -11.76 19.52 -4.88
N MET A 365 -11.32 19.88 -3.67
CA MET A 365 -10.03 19.45 -3.13
C MET A 365 -10.03 17.92 -2.98
N LYS A 366 -8.93 17.28 -3.37
CA LYS A 366 -8.66 15.86 -3.13
C LYS A 366 -7.56 15.75 -2.07
N LEU A 367 -7.81 15.01 -1.00
CA LEU A 367 -6.88 14.82 0.10
C LEU A 367 -6.50 13.35 0.23
N VAL A 368 -5.21 13.07 0.19
CA VAL A 368 -4.63 11.73 0.33
C VAL A 368 -3.79 11.73 1.59
N ILE A 369 -4.04 10.78 2.49
CA ILE A 369 -3.33 10.66 3.76
C ILE A 369 -2.63 9.31 3.76
N MET A 370 -1.32 9.32 3.89
CA MET A 370 -0.51 8.11 3.77
C MET A 370 0.71 8.18 4.67
N ARG A 371 1.43 7.07 4.80
CA ARG A 371 2.70 7.05 5.54
C ARG A 371 3.70 7.98 4.86
N LYS A 372 4.45 8.77 5.64
CA LYS A 372 5.56 9.60 5.10
C LYS A 372 6.48 8.77 4.21
N ASP A 373 6.82 7.56 4.63
CA ASP A 373 7.77 6.69 3.93
C ASP A 373 7.23 6.18 2.57
N ASP A 374 5.91 6.21 2.37
CA ASP A 374 5.28 5.79 1.11
C ASP A 374 5.01 6.95 0.15
N VAL A 375 5.16 8.22 0.56
CA VAL A 375 4.74 9.36 -0.27
C VAL A 375 5.47 9.37 -1.62
N GLY A 376 6.74 8.97 -1.65
CA GLY A 376 7.54 8.89 -2.89
C GLY A 376 7.04 7.86 -3.93
N LYS A 377 6.12 6.97 -3.53
CA LYS A 377 5.47 6.00 -4.41
C LYS A 377 4.34 6.61 -5.23
N VAL A 378 3.83 7.79 -4.86
CA VAL A 378 2.80 8.48 -5.64
C VAL A 378 3.49 9.43 -6.63
N LYS A 379 3.32 9.17 -7.92
CA LYS A 379 3.89 9.98 -9.01
C LYS A 379 2.90 11.04 -9.48
N TYR A 380 3.39 12.01 -10.24
CA TYR A 380 2.65 13.12 -10.88
C TYR A 380 1.98 14.14 -9.95
N LEU A 381 1.89 13.87 -8.65
CA LEU A 381 1.34 14.79 -7.65
C LEU A 381 2.47 15.54 -6.94
N SER A 382 2.41 16.87 -6.97
CA SER A 382 3.48 17.76 -6.48
C SER A 382 3.20 18.33 -5.09
N ASN A 383 1.93 18.39 -4.69
CA ASN A 383 1.49 19.06 -3.47
C ASN A 383 1.56 18.15 -2.23
N THR A 384 2.78 17.83 -1.81
CA THR A 384 3.04 16.99 -0.63
C THR A 384 3.39 17.83 0.60
N ARG A 385 2.87 17.43 1.76
CA ARG A 385 3.26 17.93 3.08
C ARG A 385 3.48 16.78 4.04
N ILE A 386 4.52 16.87 4.86
CA ILE A 386 4.75 15.92 5.95
C ILE A 386 4.20 16.52 7.25
N ILE A 387 3.51 15.72 8.03
CA ILE A 387 2.92 16.14 9.31
C ILE A 387 3.28 15.13 10.41
N SER A 388 3.79 15.65 11.53
CA SER A 388 4.16 14.88 12.71
C SER A 388 3.24 15.25 13.87
N GLU A 389 1.99 14.82 13.80
CA GLU A 389 0.95 15.19 14.76
C GLU A 389 0.18 13.98 15.29
N SER A 390 -0.51 14.17 16.41
CA SER A 390 -1.35 13.10 16.97
C SER A 390 -2.48 12.74 16.00
N PRO A 391 -2.82 11.44 15.84
CA PRO A 391 -3.89 11.00 14.95
C PRO A 391 -5.22 11.72 15.15
N GLY A 392 -5.61 11.97 16.41
CA GLY A 392 -6.84 12.69 16.75
C GLY A 392 -6.83 14.16 16.29
N ASN A 393 -5.68 14.85 16.39
CA ASN A 393 -5.57 16.23 15.91
C ASN A 393 -5.65 16.32 14.39
N ILE A 394 -5.05 15.35 13.69
CA ILE A 394 -5.12 15.27 12.23
C ILE A 394 -6.57 14.97 11.80
N ALA A 395 -7.28 14.05 12.48
CA ALA A 395 -8.69 13.77 12.20
C ALA A 395 -9.58 15.02 12.37
N LYS A 396 -9.39 15.79 13.46
CA LYS A 396 -10.09 17.08 13.66
C LYS A 396 -9.81 18.08 12.55
N MET A 397 -8.57 18.13 12.06
CA MET A 397 -8.20 18.99 10.92
C MET A 397 -8.98 18.62 9.66
N ILE A 398 -9.04 17.32 9.34
CA ILE A 398 -9.71 16.80 8.15
C ILE A 398 -11.21 17.08 8.20
N ASN A 399 -11.83 16.86 9.36
CA ASN A 399 -13.24 17.15 9.56
C ASN A 399 -13.52 18.66 9.46
N ALA A 400 -12.64 19.51 10.03
CA ALA A 400 -12.73 20.96 9.89
C ALA A 400 -12.55 21.42 8.43
N LEU A 401 -11.70 20.75 7.63
CA LEU A 401 -11.55 21.04 6.21
C LEU A 401 -12.82 20.76 5.40
N GLY A 402 -13.66 19.83 5.86
CA GLY A 402 -14.89 19.44 5.16
C GLY A 402 -14.63 18.76 3.81
N VAL A 403 -13.40 18.27 3.57
CA VAL A 403 -12.98 17.76 2.25
C VAL A 403 -13.80 16.56 1.79
N ALA A 404 -14.16 15.65 2.71
CA ALA A 404 -14.96 14.47 2.44
C ALA A 404 -16.41 14.78 2.01
N GLY A 405 -16.88 16.01 2.22
CA GLY A 405 -18.31 16.32 2.17
C GLY A 405 -19.06 15.74 3.36
N SER A 406 -20.39 15.75 3.30
CA SER A 406 -21.24 15.24 4.38
C SER A 406 -22.56 14.70 3.86
N ILE A 407 -22.95 13.53 4.39
CA ILE A 407 -24.24 12.90 4.17
C ILE A 407 -25.03 12.96 5.47
N GLU A 408 -26.31 13.31 5.40
CA GLU A 408 -27.22 13.23 6.54
C GLU A 408 -28.20 12.06 6.34
N ILE A 409 -28.38 11.26 7.39
CA ILE A 409 -29.34 10.17 7.43
C ILE A 409 -30.41 10.53 8.47
N ASP A 410 -31.61 10.82 7.99
CA ASP A 410 -32.76 11.02 8.88
C ASP A 410 -33.32 9.65 9.30
N GLY A 411 -33.80 9.52 10.54
CA GLY A 411 -34.26 8.27 11.18
C GLY A 411 -35.46 7.59 10.50
N ARG A 412 -35.92 8.12 9.37
CA ARG A 412 -36.96 7.57 8.48
C ARG A 412 -36.40 7.09 7.12
N SER A 413 -35.10 6.76 7.06
CA SER A 413 -34.41 6.23 5.86
C SER A 413 -34.22 7.23 4.71
N LYS A 414 -34.36 8.54 4.97
CA LYS A 414 -34.07 9.57 3.97
C LYS A 414 -32.58 9.90 4.02
N ILE A 415 -31.89 9.66 2.91
CA ILE A 415 -30.47 9.98 2.71
C ILE A 415 -30.37 11.29 1.94
N GLU A 416 -29.66 12.28 2.48
CA GLU A 416 -29.46 13.57 1.82
C GLU A 416 -27.97 13.96 1.79
N SER A 417 -27.47 14.30 0.60
CA SER A 417 -26.11 14.80 0.43
C SER A 417 -26.07 16.30 0.76
N LYS A 418 -25.61 16.67 1.96
CA LYS A 418 -25.55 18.07 2.43
C LYS A 418 -24.36 18.85 1.87
N SER A 419 -23.24 18.17 1.64
CA SER A 419 -22.05 18.79 1.05
C SER A 419 -21.29 17.77 0.19
N ILE A 420 -20.79 18.24 -0.95
CA ILE A 420 -19.96 17.45 -1.88
C ILE A 420 -18.45 17.63 -1.63
N GLY A 421 -18.06 18.38 -0.59
CA GLY A 421 -16.67 18.71 -0.27
C GLY A 421 -16.34 20.19 -0.45
N THR A 422 -15.08 20.54 -0.23
CA THR A 422 -14.58 21.93 -0.28
C THR A 422 -13.88 22.19 -1.61
N ASN A 423 -14.09 23.38 -2.20
CA ASN A 423 -13.37 23.81 -3.41
C ASN A 423 -11.84 23.79 -3.18
N TYR A 424 -11.07 23.40 -4.20
CA TYR A 424 -9.61 23.21 -4.06
C TYR A 424 -8.85 24.47 -3.61
N LYS A 425 -9.23 25.66 -4.08
CA LYS A 425 -8.53 26.91 -3.71
C LYS A 425 -8.75 27.23 -2.24
N GLN A 426 -10.01 27.18 -1.81
CA GLN A 426 -10.42 27.44 -0.42
C GLN A 426 -9.86 26.39 0.53
N GLY A 427 -9.96 25.10 0.15
CA GLY A 427 -9.44 23.99 0.94
C GLY A 427 -7.93 24.05 1.12
N LYS A 428 -7.18 24.40 0.07
CA LYS A 428 -5.72 24.57 0.14
C LYS A 428 -5.32 25.71 1.08
N ALA A 429 -5.99 26.86 1.01
CA ALA A 429 -5.76 27.98 1.93
C ALA A 429 -6.07 27.58 3.38
N LYS A 430 -7.23 26.96 3.61
CA LYS A 430 -7.63 26.47 4.93
C LYS A 430 -6.69 25.40 5.48
N LEU A 431 -6.16 24.51 4.64
CA LEU A 431 -5.15 23.52 5.04
C LEU A 431 -3.85 24.22 5.46
N ILE A 432 -3.42 25.26 4.74
CA ILE A 432 -2.26 26.06 5.13
C ILE A 432 -2.48 26.67 6.50
N GLU A 433 -3.63 27.31 6.73
CA GLU A 433 -3.97 27.93 8.01
C GLU A 433 -4.05 26.91 9.16
N LEU A 434 -4.68 25.76 8.93
CA LEU A 434 -4.82 24.71 9.95
C LEU A 434 -3.49 24.03 10.28
N VAL A 435 -2.53 24.02 9.36
CA VAL A 435 -1.18 23.50 9.59
C VAL A 435 -0.28 24.57 10.20
N ALA A 436 -0.35 25.82 9.71
CA ALA A 436 0.45 26.94 10.20
C ALA A 436 0.00 27.46 11.57
N GLY A 437 -1.30 27.41 11.87
CA GLY A 437 -1.86 27.70 13.20
C GLY A 437 -1.61 26.61 14.23
N ARG A 438 -0.75 25.63 13.93
CA ARG A 438 -0.38 24.49 14.78
C ARG A 438 1.12 24.30 14.96
N ASP A 439 1.97 25.05 14.26
CA ASP A 439 3.11 25.60 14.98
C ASP A 439 2.46 26.43 16.07
N GLU A 440 2.43 25.95 17.32
CA GLU A 440 1.98 26.77 18.43
C GLU A 440 2.87 28.02 18.37
N ALA A 441 2.32 29.12 17.82
CA ALA A 441 2.71 30.44 18.26
C ALA A 441 2.27 30.46 19.72
N PHE A 442 3.11 29.87 20.56
CA PHE A 442 3.11 30.13 21.98
C PHE A 442 3.02 31.65 22.11
N ASP A 443 2.11 32.12 22.96
CA ASP A 443 2.01 33.55 23.25
C ASP A 443 3.43 34.09 23.45
N GLU A 444 3.87 35.04 22.62
CA GLU A 444 5.25 35.53 22.64
C GLU A 444 5.64 36.03 24.03
N ASN A 445 4.67 36.52 24.81
CA ASN A 445 4.86 36.90 26.20
C ASN A 445 5.12 35.70 27.12
N GLU A 446 4.42 34.58 26.90
CA GLU A 446 4.65 33.34 27.64
C GLU A 446 6.00 32.72 27.24
N VAL A 447 6.36 32.70 25.96
CA VAL A 447 7.69 32.24 25.49
C VAL A 447 8.79 33.05 26.13
N GLN A 448 8.69 34.38 26.06
CA GLN A 448 9.69 35.28 26.62
C GLN A 448 9.82 35.06 28.14
N SER A 449 8.70 34.91 28.85
CA SER A 449 8.70 34.57 30.28
C SER A 449 9.37 33.22 30.58
N VAL A 450 9.11 32.19 29.77
CA VAL A 450 9.72 30.87 29.94
C VAL A 450 11.21 30.89 29.62
N VAL A 451 11.62 31.61 28.56
CA VAL A 451 13.03 31.84 28.19
C VAL A 451 13.79 32.50 29.33
N GLU A 452 13.23 33.55 29.95
CA GLU A 452 13.83 34.24 31.09
C GLU A 452 13.98 33.31 32.30
N ARG A 453 12.96 32.48 32.57
CA ARG A 453 13.00 31.49 33.66
C ARG A 453 14.03 30.40 33.41
N ILE A 454 14.18 29.92 32.16
CA ILE A 454 15.23 28.96 31.79
C ILE A 454 16.61 29.58 32.01
N LEU A 455 16.85 30.79 31.50
CA LEU A 455 18.13 31.47 31.66
C LEU A 455 18.45 31.73 33.15
N GLY A 456 17.48 32.17 33.94
CA GLY A 456 17.62 32.38 35.38
C GLY A 456 17.98 31.10 36.12
N PHE A 457 17.25 30.01 35.86
CA PHE A 457 17.52 28.69 36.44
C PHE A 457 18.92 28.18 36.06
N MET A 458 19.31 28.31 34.79
CA MET A 458 20.62 27.88 34.33
C MET A 458 21.76 28.74 34.94
N ALA A 459 21.54 30.04 35.13
CA ALA A 459 22.51 30.94 35.74
C ALA A 459 22.71 30.64 37.23
N GLU A 460 21.63 30.35 37.96
CA GLU A 460 21.68 29.87 39.33
C GLU A 460 22.50 28.58 39.44
N LYS A 461 22.23 27.60 38.57
CA LYS A 461 22.96 26.33 38.56
C LYS A 461 24.44 26.47 38.19
N LYS A 462 24.77 27.43 37.30
CA LYS A 462 26.17 27.79 37.00
C LYS A 462 26.88 28.37 38.22
N ARG A 463 26.21 29.18 39.05
CA ARG A 463 26.75 29.70 40.33
C ARG A 463 26.97 28.58 41.35
N GLU A 464 26.10 27.57 41.38
CA GLU A 464 26.25 26.35 42.21
C GLU A 464 27.33 25.37 41.69
N ARG A 465 28.18 25.77 40.73
CA ARG A 465 29.20 24.94 40.05
C ARG A 465 28.64 23.75 39.26
N ARG A 466 27.33 23.67 39.02
CA ARG A 466 26.73 22.67 38.11
C ARG A 466 26.80 23.19 36.67
N LYS A 467 27.80 22.70 35.93
CA LYS A 467 28.06 23.17 34.55
C LYS A 467 27.08 22.62 33.50
N VAL A 468 26.35 21.55 33.81
CA VAL A 468 25.53 20.80 32.86
C VAL A 468 24.25 20.33 33.54
N ILE A 469 23.09 20.55 32.90
CA ILE A 469 21.76 20.29 33.46
C ILE A 469 20.94 19.44 32.49
N SER A 470 20.28 18.39 33.00
CA SER A 470 19.47 17.53 32.14
C SER A 470 18.14 18.18 31.76
N THR A 471 17.61 17.81 30.60
CA THR A 471 16.28 18.28 30.14
C THR A 471 15.17 17.94 31.15
N ASN A 472 15.27 16.78 31.81
CA ASN A 472 14.31 16.36 32.84
C ASN A 472 14.35 17.24 34.09
N ASP A 473 15.53 17.72 34.49
CA ASP A 473 15.65 18.64 35.63
C ASP A 473 15.03 19.99 35.29
N ILE A 474 15.23 20.49 34.07
CA ILE A 474 14.59 21.73 33.58
C ILE A 474 13.06 21.58 33.58
N TYR A 475 12.52 20.46 33.09
CA TYR A 475 11.08 20.19 33.11
C TYR A 475 10.49 20.07 34.52
N LYS A 476 11.26 19.62 35.50
CA LYS A 476 10.81 19.55 36.90
C LYS A 476 10.84 20.92 37.57
N SER A 477 11.82 21.74 37.23
CA SER A 477 12.04 23.05 37.86
C SER A 477 11.17 24.16 37.26
N ILE A 478 10.82 24.09 35.98
CA ILE A 478 10.05 25.13 35.30
C ILE A 478 8.64 24.63 35.03
N LYS A 479 7.68 25.15 35.81
CA LYS A 479 6.25 24.88 35.61
C LYS A 479 5.64 25.91 34.67
N THR A 480 4.84 25.46 33.71
CA THR A 480 4.18 26.27 32.68
C THR A 480 2.72 25.83 32.54
N ARG A 481 1.85 26.73 32.06
CA ARG A 481 0.44 26.40 31.78
C ARG A 481 0.31 25.51 30.54
N SER A 482 1.16 25.78 29.56
CA SER A 482 1.23 25.08 28.26
C SER A 482 2.07 23.79 28.30
N GLY A 483 2.45 23.31 29.49
CA GLY A 483 3.12 22.01 29.68
C GLY A 483 4.55 21.94 29.14
N LYS A 484 5.03 20.73 28.85
CA LYS A 484 6.45 20.49 28.49
C LYS A 484 6.81 20.98 27.07
N SER A 485 5.85 21.20 26.18
CA SER A 485 6.07 21.61 24.79
C SER A 485 6.67 23.02 24.70
N ILE A 486 6.14 24.00 25.44
CA ILE A 486 6.68 25.39 25.45
C ILE A 486 8.11 25.45 25.98
N ILE A 487 8.46 24.58 26.93
CA ILE A 487 9.81 24.49 27.49
C ILE A 487 10.76 23.91 26.43
N ALA A 488 10.34 22.87 25.70
CA ALA A 488 11.11 22.29 24.61
C ALA A 488 11.37 23.31 23.49
N HIS A 489 10.35 24.06 23.09
CA HIS A 489 10.45 25.14 22.10
C HIS A 489 11.41 26.25 22.56
N SER A 490 11.26 26.73 23.79
CA SER A 490 12.12 27.78 24.37
C SER A 490 13.60 27.34 24.48
N LEU A 491 13.85 26.07 24.82
CA LEU A 491 15.21 25.51 24.84
C LEU A 491 15.83 25.49 23.43
N GLN A 492 15.04 25.15 22.41
CA GLN A 492 15.48 25.16 21.02
C GLN A 492 15.76 26.59 20.53
N GLN A 493 14.95 27.59 20.91
CA GLN A 493 15.20 28.99 20.60
C GLN A 493 16.51 29.50 21.25
N LEU A 494 16.75 29.13 22.50
CA LEU A 494 17.99 29.46 23.22
C LEU A 494 19.23 28.76 22.64
N TYR A 495 19.06 27.56 22.10
CA TYR A 495 20.12 26.84 21.39
C TYR A 495 20.44 27.51 20.04
N SER A 496 19.42 27.79 19.23
CA SER A 496 19.58 28.44 17.92
C SER A 496 20.15 29.86 18.04
N SER A 497 19.82 30.59 19.11
CA SER A 497 20.42 31.89 19.42
C SER A 497 21.81 31.81 20.06
N GLY A 498 22.34 30.60 20.26
CA GLY A 498 23.70 30.36 20.79
C GLY A 498 23.86 30.66 22.28
N LYS A 499 22.78 30.90 23.02
CA LYS A 499 22.80 31.16 24.47
C LYS A 499 22.95 29.88 25.30
N LEU A 500 22.48 28.75 24.77
CA LEU A 500 22.68 27.42 25.35
C LEU A 500 23.47 26.51 24.41
N VAL A 501 24.20 25.58 25.00
CA VAL A 501 24.90 24.49 24.31
C VAL A 501 24.23 23.17 24.72
N LEU A 502 23.94 22.33 23.74
CA LEU A 502 23.41 20.99 23.93
C LEU A 502 24.53 19.95 23.78
N LYS A 503 24.62 19.03 24.76
CA LYS A 503 25.41 17.80 24.67
C LYS A 503 24.51 16.59 24.83
N THR A 504 24.63 15.64 23.92
CA THR A 504 23.86 14.39 23.92
C THR A 504 24.73 13.22 24.38
N HIS A 505 24.29 12.50 25.42
CA HIS A 505 24.89 11.24 25.84
C HIS A 505 23.80 10.16 25.87
N GLY A 506 23.77 9.30 24.84
CA GLY A 506 22.68 8.34 24.64
C GLY A 506 21.33 9.05 24.51
N LYS A 507 20.33 8.62 25.30
CA LYS A 507 18.99 9.24 25.35
C LYS A 507 18.93 10.54 26.17
N ASN A 508 20.01 10.91 26.88
CA ASN A 508 20.02 12.07 27.77
C ASN A 508 20.49 13.33 27.02
N LYS A 509 19.61 14.35 26.99
CA LYS A 509 19.90 15.70 26.50
C LYS A 509 20.30 16.61 27.66
N ASN A 510 21.52 17.11 27.61
CA ASN A 510 22.16 17.90 28.66
C ASN A 510 22.51 19.30 28.14
N TRP A 511 22.11 20.32 28.89
CA TRP A 511 22.22 21.73 28.52
C TRP A 511 23.25 22.44 29.39
N SER A 512 23.97 23.39 28.82
CA SER A 512 24.84 24.30 29.56
C SER A 512 24.71 25.72 29.01
N LEU A 513 24.80 26.72 29.88
CA LEU A 513 24.98 28.11 29.44
C LEU A 513 26.33 28.24 28.73
N LYS A 514 26.32 28.91 27.58
CA LYS A 514 27.56 29.27 26.89
C LYS A 514 28.43 30.20 27.75
#